data_AF-A0A258QHM1-F1
#
_entry.id   AF-A0A258QHM1-F1
#
_cell.length_a   1.000
_cell.length_b   1.000
_cell.length_c   1.000
_cell.angle_alpha   90.00
_cell.angle_beta   90.00
_cell.angle_gamma   90.00
#
_symmetry.space_group_name_H-M   'P 1'
#
loop_
_entity.id
_entity.type
_entity.pdbx_description
1 polymer ?
#
loop_
_entity_poly.entity_id
_entity_poly.type
_entity_poly.pdbx_seq_one_letter_code
_entity_poly.pdbx_strand_id
1 'polypeptide(L)' 'MSVKHPVVAVTGSSGAGTTTVKRAFEQVFRRENLTPVVIEGDSFHSLSRMEFREAVKKAEAAGNFSFSHFG' A
#
# COMPACT_ATOMS: atom_id res chain seq x y z
N MET A 1 -8.18 -2.77 -19.27
CA MET A 1 -8.79 -3.41 -18.07
C MET A 1 -9.46 -4.70 -18.49
N SER A 2 -9.21 -5.81 -17.78
CA SER A 2 -9.85 -7.09 -18.11
C SER A 2 -11.34 -7.04 -17.73
N VAL A 3 -12.22 -7.37 -18.68
CA VAL A 3 -13.66 -7.52 -18.42
C VAL A 3 -13.93 -8.77 -17.57
N LYS A 4 -13.13 -9.83 -17.76
CA LYS A 4 -13.28 -11.10 -17.04
C LYS A 4 -12.76 -11.03 -15.60
N HIS A 5 -11.73 -10.21 -15.36
CA HIS A 5 -11.04 -10.08 -14.08
C HIS A 5 -10.75 -8.60 -13.79
N PRO A 6 -11.77 -7.82 -13.41
CA PRO A 6 -11.59 -6.39 -13.14
C PRO A 6 -10.69 -6.18 -11.92
N VAL A 7 -9.86 -5.13 -11.99
CA VAL A 7 -8.98 -4.71 -10.89
C VAL A 7 -9.36 -3.29 -10.50
N VAL A 8 -9.44 -3.01 -9.21
CA VAL A 8 -9.64 -1.66 -8.68
C VAL A 8 -8.37 -1.26 -7.94
N ALA A 9 -7.71 -0.20 -8.39
CA ALA A 9 -6.52 0.34 -7.75
C ALA A 9 -6.88 1.57 -6.92
N VAL A 10 -6.65 1.49 -5.61
CA VAL A 10 -6.76 2.63 -4.69
C VAL A 10 -5.34 3.04 -4.31
N THR A 11 -4.94 4.25 -4.66
CA THR A 11 -3.61 4.80 -4.40
C THR A 11 -3.72 6.06 -3.55
N GLY A 12 -2.69 6.33 -2.74
CA GLY A 12 -2.63 7.48 -1.85
C GLY A 12 -1.37 7.44 -0.99
N SER A 13 -0.98 8.60 -0.47
CA SER A 13 0.13 8.69 0.48
C SER A 13 -0.23 8.04 1.82
N SER A 14 0.77 7.81 2.66
CA SER A 14 0.52 7.45 4.07
C SER A 14 -0.39 8.49 4.71
N GLY A 15 -1.45 8.04 5.38
CA GLY A 15 -2.47 8.91 5.99
C GLY A 15 -3.58 9.40 5.05
N ALA A 16 -3.57 9.07 3.76
CA ALA A 16 -4.61 9.49 2.80
C ALA A 16 -5.98 8.79 2.98
N GLY A 17 -6.15 7.97 4.02
CA GLY A 17 -7.42 7.29 4.31
C GLY A 17 -7.67 6.01 3.49
N THR A 18 -6.64 5.38 2.93
CA THR A 18 -6.76 4.13 2.16
C THR A 18 -7.46 3.00 2.94
N THR A 19 -7.23 2.92 4.25
CA THR A 19 -7.97 1.99 5.15
C THR A 19 -9.47 2.25 5.19
N THR A 20 -9.87 3.53 5.19
CA THR A 20 -11.30 3.92 5.16
C THR A 20 -11.92 3.56 3.82
N VAL A 21 -11.21 3.81 2.72
CA VAL A 21 -11.65 3.44 1.37
C VAL A 21 -11.80 1.92 1.23
N LYS A 22 -10.84 1.14 1.74
CA LYS A 22 -10.92 -0.34 1.78
C LYS A 22 -12.22 -0.79 2.45
N ARG A 23 -12.54 -0.25 3.63
CA ARG A 23 -13.78 -0.57 4.36
C ARG A 23 -15.05 -0.19 3.60
N ALA A 24 -15.05 0.94 2.89
CA ALA A 24 -16.16 1.33 2.04
C ALA A 24 -16.39 0.32 0.91
N PHE A 25 -15.31 -0.12 0.25
CA PHE A 25 -15.40 -1.17 -0.78
C PHE A 25 -15.85 -2.53 -0.21
N GLU A 26 -15.36 -2.93 0.97
CA GLU A 26 -15.83 -4.15 1.65
C GLU A 26 -17.36 -4.12 1.88
N GLN A 27 -17.92 -2.96 2.25
CA GLN A 27 -19.38 -2.80 2.39
C GLN A 27 -20.11 -2.91 1.05
N VAL A 28 -19.57 -2.31 -0.02
CA VAL A 28 -20.13 -2.43 -1.38
C VAL A 28 -20.11 -3.90 -1.83
N PHE A 29 -18.97 -4.58 -1.74
CA PHE A 29 -18.86 -5.98 -2.14
C PHE A 29 -19.78 -6.90 -1.34
N ARG A 30 -19.93 -6.64 -0.03
CA ARG A 30 -20.89 -7.36 0.81
C ARG A 30 -22.32 -7.16 0.34
N ARG A 31 -22.71 -5.93 -0.01
CA ARG A 31 -24.07 -5.60 -0.49
C ARG A 31 -24.37 -6.25 -1.84
N GLU A 32 -23.38 -6.28 -2.73
CA GLU A 32 -23.49 -6.85 -4.08
C GLU A 32 -23.22 -8.37 -4.13
N ASN A 33 -22.98 -9.01 -2.98
CA ASN A 33 -22.66 -10.43 -2.87
C ASN A 33 -21.44 -10.85 -3.73
N LEU A 34 -20.41 -10.00 -3.76
CA LEU A 34 -19.15 -10.21 -4.47
C LEU A 34 -18.05 -10.64 -3.49
N THR A 35 -17.21 -11.60 -3.91
CA THR A 35 -16.03 -12.03 -3.15
C THR A 35 -14.77 -11.45 -3.79
N PRO A 36 -14.23 -10.34 -3.27
CA PRO A 36 -12.99 -9.76 -3.78
C PRO A 36 -11.76 -10.50 -3.24
N VAL A 37 -10.65 -10.42 -3.98
CA VAL A 37 -9.31 -10.61 -3.42
C VAL A 37 -8.75 -9.22 -3.12
N VAL A 38 -8.21 -9.02 -1.93
CA VAL A 38 -7.62 -7.75 -1.50
C VAL A 38 -6.12 -7.92 -1.38
N ILE A 39 -5.38 -6.99 -1.98
CA ILE A 39 -3.92 -6.93 -1.93
C ILE A 39 -3.54 -5.61 -1.25
N GLU A 40 -2.73 -5.68 -0.20
CA GLU A 40 -2.25 -4.48 0.52
C GLU A 40 -0.93 -4.00 -0.09
N GLY A 41 -0.83 -2.69 -0.34
CA GLY A 41 0.30 -2.11 -1.09
C GLY A 41 1.65 -2.22 -0.36
N ASP A 42 1.62 -2.29 0.98
CA ASP A 42 2.80 -2.50 1.82
C ASP A 42 3.46 -3.88 1.61
N SER A 43 2.72 -4.85 1.05
CA SER A 43 3.25 -6.16 0.65
C SER A 43 4.27 -6.07 -0.49
N PHE A 44 4.36 -4.93 -1.18
CA PHE A 44 5.33 -4.67 -2.24
C PHE A 44 6.53 -3.82 -1.78
N HIS A 45 6.69 -3.58 -0.47
CA HIS A 45 7.92 -2.96 0.02
C HIS A 45 9.14 -3.85 -0.24
N SER A 46 10.20 -3.26 -0.78
CA SER A 46 11.46 -3.95 -1.10
C SER A 46 12.25 -4.40 0.13
N LEU A 47 11.99 -3.78 1.29
CA LEU A 47 12.64 -4.06 2.55
C LEU A 47 11.59 -4.34 3.61
N SER A 48 11.86 -5.33 4.46
CA SER A 48 11.10 -5.51 5.69
C SER A 48 11.22 -4.28 6.60
N ARG A 49 10.36 -4.19 7.59
CA ARG A 49 10.36 -3.07 8.56
C ARG A 49 11.71 -2.92 9.28
N MET A 50 12.40 -4.02 9.57
CA MET A 50 13.70 -3.98 10.24
C MET A 50 14.81 -3.56 9.28
N GLU A 51 14.82 -4.13 8.07
CA GLU A 51 15.79 -3.76 7.04
C GLU A 51 15.64 -2.30 6.62
N PHE A 52 14.41 -1.80 6.50
CA PHE A 52 14.15 -0.40 6.16
C PHE A 52 14.70 0.56 7.23
N ARG A 53 14.57 0.23 8.52
CA ARG A 53 15.15 1.03 9.61
C ARG A 53 16.67 1.11 9.53
N GLU A 54 17.33 0.00 9.22
CA GLU A 54 18.78 -0.02 9.04
C GLU A 54 19.21 0.74 7.78
N ALA A 55 18.44 0.64 6.70
CA ALA A 55 18.67 1.40 5.47
C ALA A 55 18.55 2.92 5.69
N VAL A 56 17.54 3.38 6.46
CA VAL A 56 17.39 4.79 6.84
C VAL A 56 18.63 5.28 7.60
N LYS A 57 19.06 4.58 8.66
CA LYS A 57 20.26 4.97 9.43
C LYS A 57 21.50 5.07 8.54
N LYS A 58 21.68 4.11 7.63
CA LYS A 58 22.81 4.09 6.69
C LYS A 58 22.74 5.27 5.72
N ALA A 59 21.54 5.62 5.24
CA ALA A 59 21.34 6.77 4.35
C ALA A 59 21.63 8.09 5.07
N GLU A 60 21.12 8.26 6.30
CA GLU A 60 21.37 9.44 7.14
C GLU A 60 22.85 9.61 7.46
N ALA A 61 23.55 8.53 7.81
CA ALA A 61 25.00 8.55 8.04
C ALA A 61 25.81 8.94 6.79
N ALA A 62 25.27 8.69 5.60
CA ALA A 62 25.84 9.11 4.33
C ALA A 62 25.41 10.53 3.91
N GLY A 63 24.66 11.25 4.75
CA GLY A 63 24.16 12.60 4.48
C GLY A 63 22.86 12.65 3.66
N ASN A 64 22.20 11.51 3.42
CA ASN A 64 20.92 11.45 2.72
C ASN A 64 19.75 11.36 3.72
N PHE A 65 19.07 12.49 3.92
CA PHE A 65 17.88 12.60 4.78
C PHE A 65 16.54 12.47 4.03
N SER A 66 16.59 12.15 2.73
CA SER A 66 15.40 12.02 1.87
C SER A 66 14.96 10.57 1.63
N PHE A 67 15.73 9.59 2.10
CA PHE A 67 15.43 8.17 1.90
C PHE A 67 14.05 7.81 2.47
N SER A 68 13.16 7.32 1.60
CA SER A 68 11.76 7.05 1.94
C SER A 68 11.23 5.82 1.18
N HIS A 69 10.02 5.37 1.51
CA HIS A 69 9.30 4.36 0.71
C HIS A 69 8.85 4.90 -0.67
N PHE A 70 8.95 6.21 -0.90
CA PHE A 70 8.45 6.89 -2.10
C PHE A 70 9.57 7.34 -3.06
N GLY A 71 10.82 6.91 -2.81
CA GLY A 71 12.01 7.40 -3.51
C GLY A 71 12.67 8.57 -2.80
#